data_AF-A0A3P3RFM3-F1
#
_entry.id   AF-A0A3P3RFM3-F1
#
_cell.length_a   1.000
_cell.length_b   1.000
_cell.length_c   1.000
_cell.angle_alpha   90.00
_cell.angle_beta   90.00
_cell.angle_gamma   90.00
#
_symmetry.space_group_name_H-M   'P 1'
#
loop_
_entity.id
_entity.type
_entity.pdbx_description
1 polymer ?
#
loop_
_entity_poly.entity_id
_entity_poly.type
_entity_poly.pdbx_seq_one_letter_code
_entity_poly.pdbx_strand_id
1 'polypeptide(L)'
;MTQIDIDGENARDGLMTLVITIVELLIEAMEREAIRRMESGDLTDEEVERVGAQFAALDAEITAIKEEEGIEESVGQLRNRLDGLVADAVRSVEEPPQQGTTHEPIDND
;
A
#
# COMPACT_ATOMS: atom_id res chain seq x y z
N MET A 1 -16.72 8.58 -21.64
CA MET A 1 -16.96 7.67 -20.50
C MET A 1 -16.39 6.33 -20.91
N THR A 2 -15.28 5.93 -20.31
CA THR A 2 -14.66 4.63 -20.59
C THR A 2 -15.51 3.61 -19.84
N GLN A 3 -16.39 2.92 -20.56
CA GLN A 3 -17.14 1.80 -20.02
C GLN A 3 -16.13 0.67 -19.81
N ILE A 4 -15.83 0.38 -18.54
CA ILE A 4 -15.00 -0.75 -18.18
C ILE A 4 -15.90 -1.98 -18.31
N ASP A 5 -15.78 -2.68 -19.43
CA ASP A 5 -16.40 -3.98 -19.64
C ASP A 5 -15.59 -4.99 -18.84
N ILE A 6 -16.13 -5.43 -17.71
CA ILE A 6 -15.48 -6.44 -16.88
C ILE A 6 -16.34 -7.70 -16.96
N ASP A 7 -15.80 -8.74 -17.58
CA ASP A 7 -16.35 -10.09 -17.48
C ASP A 7 -16.57 -10.42 -16.00
N GLY A 8 -17.79 -10.82 -15.62
CA GLY A 8 -18.22 -10.86 -14.22
C GLY A 8 -17.35 -11.72 -13.29
N GLU A 9 -16.75 -12.78 -13.81
CA GLU A 9 -15.78 -13.62 -13.07
C GLU A 9 -14.45 -12.87 -12.86
N ASN A 10 -13.89 -12.27 -13.91
CA ASN A 10 -12.69 -11.43 -13.83
C ASN A 10 -12.91 -10.18 -12.94
N ALA A 11 -14.13 -9.66 -12.88
CA ALA A 11 -14.51 -8.53 -12.03
C ALA A 11 -14.51 -8.88 -10.55
N ARG A 12 -15.05 -10.06 -10.22
CA ARG A 12 -15.09 -10.58 -8.86
C ARG A 12 -13.68 -10.76 -8.33
N ASP A 13 -12.82 -11.41 -9.09
CA ASP A 13 -11.45 -11.72 -8.65
C ASP A 13 -10.60 -10.45 -8.54
N GLY A 14 -10.77 -9.51 -9.47
CA GLY A 14 -10.12 -8.20 -9.41
C GLY A 14 -10.58 -7.36 -8.21
N LEU A 15 -11.87 -7.37 -7.89
CA LEU A 15 -12.40 -6.69 -6.70
C LEU A 15 -11.92 -7.36 -5.41
N MET A 16 -11.93 -8.69 -5.35
CA MET A 16 -11.44 -9.44 -4.19
C MET A 16 -9.96 -9.14 -3.94
N THR A 17 -9.15 -9.20 -5.00
CA THR A 17 -7.74 -8.82 -4.96
C THR A 17 -7.55 -7.41 -4.39
N LEU A 18 -8.34 -6.44 -4.86
CA LEU A 18 -8.27 -5.06 -4.39
C LEU A 18 -8.66 -4.92 -2.92
N VAL A 19 -9.78 -5.53 -2.50
CA VAL A 19 -10.26 -5.47 -1.12
C VAL A 19 -9.22 -6.08 -0.17
N ILE A 20 -8.73 -7.28 -0.49
CA ILE A 20 -7.72 -7.95 0.33
C ILE A 20 -6.44 -7.13 0.41
N THR A 21 -5.98 -6.58 -0.71
CA THR A 21 -4.80 -5.69 -0.73
C THR A 21 -5.01 -4.48 0.19
N ILE A 22 -6.19 -3.86 0.20
CA ILE A 22 -6.51 -2.73 1.09
C ILE A 22 -6.49 -3.18 2.55
N VAL A 23 -7.09 -4.33 2.86
CA VAL A 23 -7.13 -4.86 4.23
C VAL A 23 -5.71 -5.11 4.76
N GLU A 24 -4.84 -5.73 3.96
CA GLU A 24 -3.44 -5.97 4.35
C GLU A 24 -2.69 -4.66 4.63
N LEU A 25 -2.88 -3.64 3.78
CA LEU A 25 -2.28 -2.32 4.00
C LEU A 25 -2.79 -1.64 5.28
N LEU A 26 -4.07 -1.81 5.61
CA LEU A 26 -4.64 -1.28 6.86
C LEU A 26 -4.06 -2.00 8.07
N ILE A 27 -3.89 -3.33 8.01
CA ILE A 27 -3.27 -4.10 9.10
C ILE A 27 -1.83 -3.65 9.31
N GLU A 28 -1.01 -3.54 8.26
CA GLU A 28 0.36 -3.05 8.39
C GLU A 28 0.43 -1.64 8.99
N ALA A 29 -0.50 -0.75 8.60
CA ALA A 29 -0.57 0.58 9.18
C ALA A 29 -0.96 0.54 10.67
N MET A 30 -1.89 -0.34 11.04
CA MET A 30 -2.33 -0.54 12.42
C MET A 30 -1.25 -1.18 13.28
N GLU A 31 -0.48 -2.15 12.76
CA GLU A 31 0.67 -2.74 13.43
C GLU A 31 1.73 -1.70 13.75
N ARG A 32 2.06 -0.84 12.76
CA ARG A 32 2.99 0.28 12.96
C ARG A 32 2.50 1.24 14.04
N GLU A 33 1.20 1.52 14.09
CA GLU A 33 0.61 2.35 15.14
C GLU A 33 0.62 1.65 16.51
N ALA A 34 0.35 0.35 16.58
CA ALA A 34 0.41 -0.43 17.80
C ALA A 34 1.83 -0.42 18.39
N ILE A 35 2.85 -0.58 17.54
CA ILE A 35 4.26 -0.46 17.93
C ILE A 35 4.54 0.93 18.49
N ARG A 36 4.11 2.00 17.81
CA ARG A 36 4.29 3.38 18.30
C ARG A 36 3.65 3.59 19.68
N ARG A 37 2.44 3.07 19.90
CA ARG A 37 1.73 3.19 21.19
C ARG A 37 2.37 2.36 22.30
N MET A 38 2.92 1.20 21.95
CA MET A 38 3.70 0.39 22.87
C MET A 38 4.98 1.14 23.29
N GLU A 39 5.68 1.76 22.33
CA GLU A 39 6.90 2.54 22.59
C GLU A 39 6.63 3.83 23.39
N SER A 40 5.47 4.48 23.20
CA SER A 40 5.07 5.65 23.99
C SER A 40 4.54 5.33 25.38
N GLY A 41 4.29 4.05 25.69
CA GLY A 41 3.67 3.61 26.95
C GLY A 41 2.16 3.87 27.03
N ASP A 42 1.51 4.11 25.89
CA ASP A 42 0.06 4.31 25.79
C ASP A 42 -0.75 3.01 25.86
N LEU A 43 -0.06 1.86 25.90
CA LEU A 43 -0.63 0.51 26.07
C LEU A 43 0.01 -0.19 27.26
N THR A 44 -0.81 -0.87 28.05
CA THR A 44 -0.34 -1.82 29.08
C THR A 44 0.10 -3.15 28.45
N ASP A 45 0.89 -3.94 29.18
CA ASP A 45 1.39 -5.24 28.70
C ASP A 45 0.25 -6.17 28.25
N GLU A 46 -0.86 -6.21 29.01
CA GLU A 46 -2.05 -7.00 28.67
C GLU A 46 -2.73 -6.52 27.38
N GLU A 47 -2.67 -5.22 27.09
CA GLU A 47 -3.21 -4.65 25.86
C GLU A 47 -2.33 -4.94 24.65
N VAL A 48 -1.01 -4.92 24.84
CA VAL A 48 -0.04 -5.32 23.80
C VAL A 48 -0.25 -6.77 23.41
N GLU A 49 -0.34 -7.69 24.38
CA GLU A 49 -0.61 -9.10 24.11
C GLU A 49 -1.95 -9.31 23.37
N ARG A 50 -3.00 -8.62 23.82
CA ARG A 50 -4.32 -8.71 23.19
C ARG A 50 -4.29 -8.24 21.74
N VAL A 51 -3.66 -7.09 21.47
CA VAL A 51 -3.54 -6.54 20.12
C VAL A 51 -2.72 -7.47 19.22
N GLY A 52 -1.59 -7.98 19.71
CA GLY A 52 -0.76 -8.94 18.96
C GLY A 52 -1.53 -10.22 18.60
N ALA A 53 -2.30 -10.78 19.55
CA ALA A 53 -3.13 -11.95 19.28
C ALA A 53 -4.23 -11.68 18.24
N GLN A 54 -4.79 -10.47 18.23
CA GLN A 54 -5.79 -10.07 17.23
C GLN A 54 -5.18 -9.93 15.84
N PHE A 55 -4.00 -9.33 15.71
CA PHE A 55 -3.32 -9.24 14.41
C PHE A 55 -2.96 -10.63 13.86
N ALA A 56 -2.45 -11.54 14.71
CA ALA A 56 -2.15 -12.90 14.28
C ALA A 56 -3.40 -13.66 13.80
N ALA A 57 -4.55 -13.44 14.44
CA ALA A 57 -5.81 -14.04 14.01
C ALA A 57 -6.30 -13.47 12.66
N LEU A 58 -6.19 -12.15 12.48
CA LEU A 58 -6.54 -11.48 11.22
C LEU A 58 -5.63 -11.93 10.06
N ASP A 59 -4.33 -12.04 10.31
CA ASP A 59 -3.36 -12.52 9.31
C ASP A 59 -3.73 -13.94 8.84
N ALA A 60 -3.99 -14.85 9.78
CA ALA A 60 -4.40 -16.21 9.46
C ALA A 60 -5.71 -16.28 8.65
N GLU A 61 -6.71 -15.44 8.98
CA GLU A 61 -7.98 -15.37 8.24
C GLU A 61 -7.77 -14.84 6.82
N ILE A 62 -6.92 -13.81 6.64
CA ILE A 62 -6.60 -13.26 5.33
C ILE A 62 -5.82 -14.26 4.48
N THR A 63 -4.84 -14.95 5.05
CA THR A 63 -4.11 -16.01 4.35
C THR A 63 -5.08 -17.08 3.86
N ALA A 64 -6.00 -17.55 4.70
CA ALA A 64 -6.99 -18.55 4.31
C ALA A 64 -7.90 -18.06 3.16
N ILE A 65 -8.36 -16.81 3.19
CA ILE A 65 -9.19 -16.23 2.12
C ILE A 65 -8.38 -16.13 0.81
N LYS A 66 -7.12 -15.72 0.87
CA LYS A 66 -6.25 -15.62 -0.31
C LYS A 66 -6.01 -16.97 -0.96
N GLU A 67 -5.82 -18.01 -0.14
CA GLU A 67 -5.67 -19.39 -0.60
C GLU A 67 -6.97 -19.93 -1.22
N GLU A 68 -8.12 -19.71 -0.56
CA GLU A 68 -9.44 -20.16 -1.05
C GLU A 68 -9.81 -19.52 -2.39
N GLU A 69 -9.56 -18.23 -2.55
CA GLU A 69 -9.88 -17.48 -3.76
C GLU A 69 -8.75 -17.53 -4.81
N GLY A 70 -7.59 -18.11 -4.50
CA GLY A 70 -6.46 -18.25 -5.44
C GLY A 70 -5.82 -16.92 -5.88
N ILE A 71 -5.91 -15.88 -5.05
CA ILE A 71 -5.53 -14.49 -5.40
C ILE A 71 -4.20 -14.04 -4.81
N GLU A 72 -3.43 -14.94 -4.18
CA GLU A 72 -2.19 -14.58 -3.48
C GLU A 72 -1.18 -13.87 -4.38
N GLU A 73 -0.98 -14.40 -5.59
CA GLU A 73 -0.09 -13.79 -6.59
C GLU A 73 -0.62 -12.43 -7.06
N SER A 74 -1.92 -12.32 -7.35
CA SER A 74 -2.54 -11.09 -7.83
C SER A 74 -2.45 -9.97 -6.79
N VAL A 75 -2.64 -10.30 -5.51
CA VAL A 75 -2.46 -9.36 -4.38
C VAL A 75 -1.00 -8.89 -4.33
N GLY A 76 -0.04 -9.82 -4.38
CA GLY A 76 1.39 -9.46 -4.39
C GLY A 76 1.78 -8.57 -5.56
N GLN A 77 1.30 -8.86 -6.76
CA GLN A 77 1.53 -8.04 -7.95
C GLN A 77 0.93 -6.64 -7.81
N LEU A 78 -0.30 -6.52 -7.27
CA LEU A 78 -0.93 -5.23 -7.06
C LEU A 78 -0.15 -4.37 -6.05
N ARG A 79 0.31 -4.96 -4.95
CA ARG A 79 1.14 -4.28 -3.94
C ARG A 79 2.44 -3.75 -4.52
N ASN A 80 3.19 -4.58 -5.25
CA ASN A 80 4.43 -4.17 -5.92
C ASN A 80 4.21 -3.00 -6.89
N ARG A 81 3.07 -2.99 -7.60
CA ARG A 81 2.69 -1.88 -8.48
C ARG A 81 2.40 -0.61 -7.68
N LEU A 82 1.68 -0.72 -6.56
CA LEU A 82 1.40 0.42 -5.67
C LEU A 82 2.70 1.00 -5.10
N ASP A 83 3.65 0.17 -4.68
CA ASP A 83 4.94 0.64 -4.15
C ASP A 83 5.73 1.44 -5.19
N GLY A 84 5.75 1.00 -6.44
CA GLY A 84 6.36 1.75 -7.54
C GLY A 84 5.69 3.11 -7.75
N LEU A 85 4.36 3.14 -7.77
CA LEU A 85 3.60 4.40 -7.93
C LEU A 85 3.82 5.36 -6.76
N VAL A 86 3.88 4.86 -5.53
CA VAL A 86 4.16 5.66 -4.34
C VAL A 86 5.58 6.21 -4.39
N ALA A 87 6.57 5.40 -4.76
CA ALA A 87 7.97 5.83 -4.89
C ALA A 87 8.13 6.94 -5.95
N ASP A 88 7.44 6.81 -7.08
CA ASP A 88 7.46 7.83 -8.13
C ASP A 88 6.76 9.13 -7.69
N ALA A 89 5.64 9.03 -6.97
CA ALA A 89 4.96 10.19 -6.41
C ALA A 89 5.85 10.93 -5.40
N VAL A 90 6.55 10.21 -4.51
CA VAL A 90 7.49 10.82 -3.54
C VAL A 90 8.63 11.53 -4.26
N ARG A 91 9.23 10.90 -5.27
CA ARG A 91 10.32 11.50 -6.06
C ARG A 91 9.87 12.80 -6.76
N SER A 92 8.64 12.83 -7.27
CA SER A 92 8.08 14.02 -7.92
C SER A 92 7.93 15.24 -7.00
N VAL A 93 7.80 15.01 -5.68
CA VAL A 93 7.71 16.07 -4.67
C VAL A 93 9.10 16.57 -4.26
N GLU A 94 10.14 15.74 -4.39
CA GLU A 94 11.51 16.07 -4.01
C GLU A 94 12.31 16.76 -5.14
N GLU A 95 11.94 16.58 -6.41
CA GLU A 95 12.61 17.26 -7.53
C GLU A 95 12.24 18.76 -7.57
N PRO A 96 13.20 19.69 -7.37
CA PRO A 96 12.93 21.11 -7.59
C PRO A 96 12.62 21.35 -9.06
N PRO A 97 11.66 22.24 -9.40
CA PRO A 97 11.35 22.56 -10.78
C PRO A 97 12.62 23.04 -11.48
N GLN A 98 13.02 22.33 -12.54
CA GLN A 98 14.18 22.68 -13.36
C GLN A 98 13.99 24.10 -13.88
N GLN A 99 14.70 25.07 -13.27
CA GLN A 99 14.76 26.43 -13.77
C GLN A 99 15.46 26.39 -15.13
N GLY A 100 14.71 26.73 -16.18
CA GLY A 100 15.25 26.87 -17.52
C GLY A 100 16.50 27.73 -17.48
N THR A 101 17.62 27.18 -17.91
CA THR A 101 18.86 27.92 -18.10
C THR A 101 18.57 29.08 -19.04
N THR A 102 18.58 30.29 -18.51
CA THR A 102 18.64 31.53 -19.29
C THR A 102 19.80 31.40 -20.25
N HIS A 103 19.49 31.29 -21.54
CA HIS A 103 20.45 31.37 -22.62
C HIS A 103 20.93 32.83 -22.65
N GLU A 104 22.12 33.08 -22.10
CA GLU A 104 22.78 34.38 -22.23
C GLU A 104 23.31 34.50 -23.67
N PRO A 105 23.06 35.62 -24.37
CA PRO A 105 23.52 35.76 -25.75
C PRO A 105 25.05 35.89 -25.74
N ILE A 106 25.72 35.05 -26.53
CA ILE A 106 27.16 35.15 -26.78
C ILE A 106 27.38 36.45 -27.57
N ASP A 107 27.87 37.48 -26.90
CA ASP A 107 28.49 38.63 -27.56
C ASP A 107 29.78 38.14 -28.24
N ASN A 108 29.82 38.28 -29.57
CA ASN A 108 30.96 37.94 -30.39
C ASN A 108 31.68 39.23 -30.80
N ASP A 109 32.74 39.58 -30.06
CA ASP A 109 33.78 40.53 -30.49
C ASP A 109 34.52 40.03 -31.76
#